data_AF-A0A521CIA1-F1
#
_entry.id   AF-A0A521CIA1-F1
#
_cell.length_a   1.000
_cell.length_b   1.000
_cell.length_c   1.000
_cell.angle_alpha   90.00
_cell.angle_beta   90.00
_cell.angle_gamma   90.00
#
_symmetry.space_group_name_H-M   'P 1'
#
loop_
_entity.id
_entity.type
_entity.pdbx_description
1 polymer ?
#
loop_
_entity_poly.entity_id
_entity_poly.type
_entity_poly.pdbx_seq_one_letter_code
_entity_poly.pdbx_strand_id
1 'polypeptide(L)'
;MKNAGNTVNTRTLPDDIRERCREGYYHFKFWRRFHYAIGTLGAAVSAIAATDITIFGYSSTPLLAAAAAVCFAIIGFAHPERNYLQYVRAWRILDIACKRYQYDDQFSMKHLLDAIEQGEKLISEYELITEGNSETTLRKERK
;
A
#
# COMPACT_ATOMS: atom_id res chain seq x y z
N MET A 1 36.56 -34.21 1.53
CA MET A 1 35.18 -34.46 1.07
C MET A 1 34.63 -33.15 0.53
N LYS A 2 34.48 -33.01 -0.79
CA LYS A 2 33.91 -31.81 -1.41
C LYS A 2 32.39 -31.88 -1.20
N ASN A 3 31.84 -30.94 -0.43
CA ASN A 3 30.39 -30.71 -0.40
C ASN A 3 29.99 -30.32 -1.82
N ALA A 4 29.42 -31.26 -2.57
CA ALA A 4 28.69 -30.95 -3.78
C ALA A 4 27.48 -30.11 -3.34
N GLY A 5 27.64 -28.79 -3.41
CA GLY A 5 26.53 -27.88 -3.24
C GLY A 5 25.48 -28.25 -4.27
N ASN A 6 24.34 -28.76 -3.82
CA ASN A 6 23.15 -28.90 -4.64
C ASN A 6 22.84 -27.51 -5.19
N THR A 7 23.27 -27.23 -6.42
CA THR A 7 22.78 -26.08 -7.18
C THR A 7 21.33 -26.39 -7.50
N VAL A 8 20.43 -25.93 -6.64
CA VAL A 8 18.99 -25.95 -6.93
C VAL A 8 18.82 -25.21 -8.25
N ASN A 9 18.49 -25.95 -9.31
CA ASN A 9 18.18 -25.36 -10.62
C ASN A 9 16.87 -24.60 -10.49
N THR A 10 16.94 -23.34 -10.08
CA THR A 10 15.76 -22.50 -9.97
C THR A 10 15.30 -22.09 -11.36
N ARG A 11 14.02 -22.33 -11.65
CA ARG A 11 13.41 -21.89 -12.91
C ARG A 11 13.44 -20.36 -12.99
N THR A 12 13.75 -19.80 -14.15
CA THR A 12 13.76 -18.35 -14.36
C THR A 12 12.34 -17.83 -14.51
N LEU A 13 11.98 -16.83 -13.70
CA LEU A 13 10.70 -16.13 -13.86
C LEU A 13 10.73 -15.25 -15.12
N PRO A 14 9.62 -15.23 -15.90
CA PRO A 14 9.40 -14.23 -16.94
C PRO A 14 9.57 -12.80 -16.42
N ASP A 15 10.14 -11.92 -17.25
CA ASP A 15 10.50 -10.56 -16.85
C ASP A 15 9.29 -9.68 -16.54
N ASP A 16 8.19 -9.86 -17.28
CA ASP A 16 6.90 -9.19 -17.06
C ASP A 16 6.32 -9.49 -15.68
N ILE A 17 6.39 -10.75 -15.24
CA ILE A 17 5.88 -11.19 -13.94
C ILE A 17 6.77 -10.68 -12.80
N ARG A 18 8.09 -10.68 -13.02
CA ARG A 18 9.05 -10.13 -12.08
C ARG A 18 8.84 -8.64 -11.87
N GLU A 19 8.61 -7.91 -12.96
CA GLU A 19 8.35 -6.47 -12.93
C GLU A 19 7.06 -6.15 -12.16
N ARG A 20 5.96 -6.86 -12.45
CA ARG A 20 4.69 -6.71 -11.71
C ARG A 20 4.85 -6.96 -10.21
N CYS A 21 5.56 -8.01 -9.82
CA CYS A 21 5.84 -8.31 -8.42
C CYS A 21 6.64 -7.18 -7.75
N ARG A 22 7.62 -6.61 -8.47
CA ARG A 22 8.43 -5.49 -7.99
C ARG A 22 7.62 -4.20 -7.87
N GLU A 23 6.77 -3.90 -8.83
CA GLU A 23 5.88 -2.73 -8.80
C GLU A 23 4.90 -2.81 -7.63
N GLY A 24 4.23 -3.96 -7.45
CA GLY A 24 3.36 -4.20 -6.30
C GLY A 24 4.09 -4.01 -4.97
N TYR A 25 5.37 -4.44 -4.90
CA TYR A 25 6.23 -4.21 -3.73
C TYR A 25 6.46 -2.71 -3.46
N TYR A 26 6.78 -1.94 -4.49
CA TYR A 26 7.03 -0.50 -4.35
C TYR A 26 5.77 0.27 -4.00
N HIS A 27 4.63 -0.05 -4.60
CA HIS A 27 3.36 0.59 -4.29
C HIS A 27 2.97 0.39 -2.83
N PHE A 28 3.05 -0.83 -2.31
CA PHE A 28 2.73 -1.03 -0.89
C PHE A 28 3.71 -0.27 0.03
N LYS A 29 5.01 -0.25 -0.30
CA LYS A 29 6.00 0.43 0.52
C LYS A 29 5.76 1.93 0.54
N PHE A 30 5.42 2.50 -0.61
CA PHE A 30 5.09 3.90 -0.75
C PHE A 30 3.89 4.26 0.14
N TRP A 31 2.76 3.58 -0.04
CA TRP A 31 1.54 3.87 0.72
C TRP A 31 1.71 3.68 2.23
N ARG A 32 2.44 2.63 2.64
CA ARG A 32 2.76 2.41 4.05
C ARG A 32 3.60 3.56 4.62
N ARG A 33 4.65 3.98 3.92
CA ARG A 33 5.51 5.09 4.35
C ARG A 33 4.72 6.39 4.41
N PHE A 34 3.90 6.65 3.39
CA PHE A 34 3.06 7.85 3.31
C PHE A 34 2.08 7.92 4.49
N HIS A 35 1.36 6.83 4.79
CA HIS A 35 0.43 6.77 5.91
C HIS A 35 1.11 7.12 7.25
N TYR A 36 2.23 6.44 7.56
CA TYR A 36 2.94 6.70 8.82
C TYR A 36 3.59 8.08 8.86
N ALA A 37 4.14 8.57 7.74
CA ALA A 37 4.76 9.90 7.70
C ALA A 37 3.72 11.00 7.94
N ILE A 38 2.59 10.98 7.24
CA ILE A 38 1.54 11.99 7.41
C ILE A 38 0.86 11.87 8.78
N GLY A 39 0.61 10.65 9.26
CA GLY A 39 0.01 10.42 10.58
C GLY A 39 0.89 10.92 11.73
N THR A 40 2.18 10.58 11.70
CA THR A 40 3.14 11.03 12.72
C THR A 40 3.36 12.53 12.66
N LEU A 41 3.46 13.11 11.46
CA LEU A 41 3.59 14.56 11.28
C LEU A 41 2.35 15.30 11.81
N GLY A 42 1.14 14.86 11.43
CA GLY A 42 -0.11 15.46 11.89
C GLY A 42 -0.24 15.41 13.41
N ALA A 43 0.09 14.27 14.03
CA ALA A 43 0.08 14.12 15.48
C ALA A 43 1.13 15.01 16.17
N ALA A 44 2.36 15.06 15.65
CA ALA A 44 3.42 15.89 16.21
C ALA A 44 3.07 17.38 16.13
N VAL A 45 2.62 17.85 14.96
CA VAL A 45 2.22 19.24 14.74
C VAL A 45 1.03 19.62 15.62
N SER A 46 0.05 18.72 15.77
CA SER A 46 -1.09 18.94 16.68
C SER A 46 -0.65 19.04 18.14
N ALA A 47 0.29 18.20 18.58
CA ALA A 47 0.82 18.24 19.94
C ALA A 47 1.60 19.54 20.19
N ILE A 48 2.40 20.00 19.23
CA ILE A 48 3.13 21.27 19.31
C ILE A 48 2.13 22.44 19.37
N ALA A 49 1.09 22.44 18.54
CA ALA A 49 0.05 23.47 18.58
C ALA A 49 -0.59 23.59 19.97
N ALA A 50 -0.81 22.46 20.67
CA ALA A 50 -1.39 22.44 22.01
C ALA A 50 -0.50 23.05 23.11
N THR A 51 0.78 23.31 22.83
CA THR A 51 1.72 23.92 23.79
C THR A 51 1.78 25.45 23.71
N ASP A 52 1.03 26.07 22.79
CA ASP A 52 0.97 27.53 22.60
C ASP A 52 2.35 28.22 22.47
N ILE A 53 3.28 27.55 21.77
CA ILE A 53 4.62 28.10 21.54
C ILE A 53 4.53 29.35 20.67
N THR A 54 5.15 30.42 21.17
CA THR A 54 5.38 31.65 20.41
C THR A 54 6.71 31.54 19.68
N ILE A 55 6.68 31.74 18.36
CA ILE A 55 7.87 31.73 17.51
C ILE A 55 7.99 33.12 16.89
N PHE A 56 9.16 33.76 17.04
CA PHE A 56 9.41 35.13 16.56
C PHE A 56 8.40 36.19 17.06
N GLY A 57 7.81 35.99 18.25
CA GLY A 57 6.85 36.92 18.84
C GLY A 57 5.40 36.78 18.30
N TYR A 58 5.14 35.82 17.41
CA TYR A 58 3.79 35.52 16.89
C TYR A 58 3.31 34.16 17.40
N SER A 59 1.99 34.04 17.64
CA SER A 59 1.38 32.74 17.94
C SER A 59 1.44 31.85 16.70
N SER A 60 2.17 30.74 16.82
CA SER A 60 2.29 29.73 15.76
C SER A 60 1.12 28.74 15.76
N THR A 61 0.28 28.78 16.80
CA THR A 61 -0.84 27.86 17.03
C THR A 61 -1.79 27.74 15.83
N PRO A 62 -2.26 28.84 15.18
CA PRO A 62 -3.21 28.73 14.07
C PRO A 62 -2.62 28.00 12.85
N LEU A 63 -1.34 28.26 12.54
CA LEU A 63 -0.66 27.64 11.40
C LEU A 63 -0.43 26.15 11.65
N LEU A 64 0.02 25.79 12.84
CA LEU A 64 0.25 24.39 13.23
C LEU A 64 -1.09 23.63 13.29
N ALA A 65 -2.14 24.21 13.86
CA ALA A 65 -3.47 23.60 13.88
C ALA A 65 -4.01 23.35 12.46
N ALA A 66 -3.86 24.32 11.55
CA ALA A 66 -4.23 24.16 10.15
C ALA A 66 -3.42 23.05 9.46
N ALA A 67 -2.12 22.98 9.68
CA ALA A 67 -1.26 21.94 9.12
C ALA A 67 -1.62 20.54 9.64
N ALA A 68 -1.94 20.41 10.93
CA ALA A 68 -2.43 19.15 11.50
C ALA A 68 -3.77 18.74 10.88
N ALA A 69 -4.71 19.68 10.73
CA ALA A 69 -6.01 19.42 10.10
C ALA A 69 -5.85 18.93 8.65
N VAL A 70 -4.94 19.51 7.87
CA VAL A 70 -4.62 19.05 6.52
C VAL A 70 -4.07 17.62 6.53
N CYS A 71 -3.16 17.28 7.44
CA CYS A 71 -2.63 15.92 7.54
C CYS A 71 -3.74 14.89 7.84
N PHE A 72 -4.62 15.20 8.80
CA PHE A 72 -5.74 14.32 9.13
C PHE A 72 -6.77 14.25 8.01
N ALA A 73 -7.01 15.35 7.29
CA ALA A 73 -7.86 15.35 6.09
C ALA A 73 -7.27 14.43 5.01
N ILE A 74 -5.96 14.50 4.75
CA ILE A 74 -5.28 13.60 3.80
C ILE A 74 -5.47 12.14 4.22
N ILE A 75 -5.29 11.81 5.49
CA ILE A 75 -5.48 10.43 5.98
C ILE A 75 -6.96 10.00 5.84
N GLY A 76 -7.88 10.89 6.22
CA GLY A 76 -9.32 10.63 6.20
C GLY A 76 -9.89 10.48 4.79
N PHE A 77 -9.38 11.22 3.81
CA PHE A 77 -9.85 11.15 2.43
C PHE A 77 -9.09 10.11 1.61
N ALA A 78 -7.75 10.11 1.65
CA ALA A 78 -6.96 9.23 0.80
C ALA A 78 -6.97 7.77 1.26
N HIS A 79 -7.44 7.49 2.50
CA HIS A 79 -7.49 6.15 3.09
C HIS A 79 -6.22 5.31 2.80
N PRO A 80 -5.01 5.85 3.05
CA PRO A 80 -3.77 5.20 2.62
C PRO A 80 -3.56 3.84 3.28
N GLU A 81 -4.20 3.60 4.43
CA GLU A 81 -4.26 2.28 5.08
C GLU A 81 -4.88 1.21 4.18
N ARG A 82 -6.04 1.51 3.59
CA ARG A 82 -6.76 0.58 2.72
C ARG A 82 -5.94 0.27 1.48
N ASN A 83 -5.38 1.32 0.85
CA ASN A 83 -4.54 1.18 -0.33
C ASN A 83 -3.33 0.25 -0.04
N TYR A 84 -2.55 0.50 1.02
CA TYR A 84 -1.38 -0.36 1.27
C TYR A 84 -1.76 -1.81 1.60
N LEU A 85 -2.86 -2.05 2.32
CA LEU A 85 -3.29 -3.40 2.69
C LEU A 85 -3.70 -4.23 1.46
N GLN A 86 -4.35 -3.61 0.47
CA GLN A 86 -4.72 -4.24 -0.79
C GLN A 86 -3.47 -4.66 -1.57
N TYR A 87 -2.56 -3.72 -1.81
CA TYR A 87 -1.31 -4.00 -2.51
C TYR A 87 -0.45 -5.05 -1.81
N VAL A 88 -0.39 -5.05 -0.46
CA VAL A 88 0.30 -6.10 0.31
C VAL A 88 -0.30 -7.48 0.05
N ARG A 89 -1.63 -7.61 0.04
CA ARG A 89 -2.30 -8.90 -0.14
C ARG A 89 -2.08 -9.44 -1.55
N ALA A 90 -2.31 -8.60 -2.57
CA ALA A 90 -2.08 -8.96 -3.96
C ALA A 90 -0.61 -9.33 -4.20
N TRP A 91 0.32 -8.51 -3.70
CA TRP A 91 1.76 -8.78 -3.80
C TRP A 91 2.18 -10.09 -3.13
N ARG A 92 1.65 -10.42 -1.94
CA ARG A 92 1.99 -11.67 -1.25
C ARG A 92 1.56 -12.91 -2.01
N ILE A 93 0.37 -12.88 -2.64
CA ILE A 93 -0.11 -13.99 -3.47
C ILE A 93 0.84 -14.21 -4.64
N LEU A 94 1.21 -13.13 -5.33
CA LEU A 94 2.13 -13.18 -6.46
C LEU A 94 3.54 -13.60 -6.06
N ASP A 95 4.08 -13.09 -4.94
CA ASP A 95 5.41 -13.46 -4.42
C ASP A 95 5.49 -14.94 -4.05
N ILE A 96 4.45 -15.48 -3.41
CA ILE A 96 4.36 -16.91 -3.10
C ILE A 96 4.31 -17.73 -4.38
N ALA A 97 3.51 -17.34 -5.37
CA ALA A 97 3.42 -18.03 -6.66
C ALA A 97 4.75 -17.97 -7.44
N CYS A 98 5.43 -16.82 -7.43
CA CYS A 98 6.76 -16.65 -8.01
C CYS A 98 7.77 -17.61 -7.39
N LYS A 99 7.81 -17.69 -6.05
CA LYS A 99 8.67 -18.63 -5.33
C LYS A 99 8.31 -20.08 -5.65
N ARG A 100 7.02 -20.44 -5.65
CA ARG A 100 6.59 -21.80 -6.02
C ARG A 100 7.02 -22.14 -7.45
N TYR A 101 6.85 -21.25 -8.41
CA TYR A 101 7.32 -21.45 -9.78
C TYR A 101 8.84 -21.70 -9.86
N GLN A 102 9.63 -20.99 -9.06
CA GLN A 102 11.09 -21.11 -9.06
C GLN A 102 11.60 -22.42 -8.44
N TYR A 103 10.91 -22.94 -7.42
CA TYR A 103 11.39 -24.05 -6.58
C TYR A 103 10.58 -25.35 -6.72
N ASP A 104 9.38 -25.30 -7.31
CA ASP A 104 8.49 -26.45 -7.50
C ASP A 104 8.27 -26.69 -9.00
N ASP A 105 8.80 -27.81 -9.50
CA ASP A 105 8.68 -28.21 -10.90
C ASP A 105 7.25 -28.54 -11.31
N GLN A 106 6.36 -28.89 -10.36
CA GLN A 106 4.95 -29.13 -10.64
C GLN A 106 4.15 -27.82 -10.77
N PHE A 107 4.73 -26.69 -10.38
CA PHE A 107 4.09 -25.39 -10.49
C PHE A 107 4.17 -24.85 -11.91
N SER A 108 3.10 -25.07 -12.68
CA SER A 108 2.98 -24.63 -14.06
C SER A 108 2.83 -23.10 -14.23
N MET A 109 3.06 -22.61 -15.46
CA MET A 109 2.79 -21.22 -15.84
C MET A 109 1.32 -20.84 -15.62
N LYS A 110 0.39 -21.78 -15.81
CA LYS A 110 -1.04 -21.56 -15.58
C LYS A 110 -1.32 -21.14 -14.13
N HIS A 111 -0.66 -21.76 -13.16
CA HIS A 111 -0.82 -21.39 -11.75
C HIS A 111 -0.25 -20.00 -11.44
N LEU A 112 0.79 -19.58 -12.17
CA LEU A 112 1.37 -18.25 -12.03
C LEU A 112 0.44 -17.17 -12.59
N LEU A 113 -0.19 -17.43 -13.75
CA LEU A 113 -1.19 -16.54 -14.34
C LEU A 113 -2.45 -16.43 -13.48
N ASP A 114 -2.93 -17.54 -12.91
CA ASP A 114 -4.07 -17.54 -11.98
C ASP A 114 -3.75 -16.71 -10.72
N ALA A 115 -2.54 -16.80 -10.19
CA ALA A 115 -2.11 -15.96 -9.06
C ALA A 115 -2.06 -14.46 -9.40
N ILE A 116 -1.70 -14.11 -10.64
CA ILE A 116 -1.77 -12.73 -11.15
C ILE A 116 -3.22 -12.28 -11.21
N GLU A 117 -4.11 -13.06 -11.82
CA GLU A 117 -5.54 -12.75 -11.94
C GLU A 117 -6.19 -12.55 -10.56
N GLN A 118 -5.88 -13.42 -9.59
CA GLN A 118 -6.34 -13.26 -8.21
C GLN A 118 -5.79 -11.99 -7.55
N GLY A 119 -4.54 -11.64 -7.81
CA GLY A 119 -3.92 -10.40 -7.33
C GLY A 119 -4.61 -9.15 -7.89
N GLU A 120 -4.85 -9.13 -9.20
CA GLU A 120 -5.55 -8.03 -9.89
C GLU A 120 -7.00 -7.91 -9.41
N LYS A 121 -7.70 -9.05 -9.26
CA LYS A 121 -9.07 -9.06 -8.75
C LYS A 121 -9.18 -8.44 -7.36
N LEU A 122 -8.21 -8.70 -6.48
CA LEU A 122 -8.17 -8.06 -5.15
C LEU A 122 -7.95 -6.55 -5.20
N ILE A 123 -7.31 -6.04 -6.25
CA ILE A 123 -7.14 -4.60 -6.46
C ILE A 123 -8.46 -4.02 -7.02
N SER A 124 -9.01 -4.62 -8.08
CA SER A 124 -10.21 -4.13 -8.78
C SER A 124 -11.50 -4.22 -7.95
N GLU A 125 -11.70 -5.28 -7.15
CA GLU A 125 -12.88 -5.39 -6.28
C GLU A 125 -12.99 -4.21 -5.31
N TYR A 126 -11.87 -3.61 -4.91
CA TYR A 126 -11.85 -2.47 -4.02
C TYR A 126 -11.98 -1.12 -4.74
N GLU A 127 -11.53 -0.99 -5.99
CA GLU A 127 -11.79 0.20 -6.82
C GLU A 127 -13.30 0.40 -7.00
N LEU A 128 -14.02 -0.68 -7.33
CA LEU A 128 -15.48 -0.67 -7.49
C LEU A 128 -16.24 -0.33 -6.20
N ILE A 129 -15.79 -0.84 -5.05
CA ILE A 129 -16.38 -0.49 -3.75
C ILE A 129 -16.15 1.00 -3.41
N THR A 130 -14.99 1.55 -3.80
CA THR A 130 -14.64 2.95 -3.53
C THR A 130 -15.50 3.90 -4.37
N GLU A 131 -15.73 3.57 -5.65
CA GLU A 131 -16.62 4.33 -6.54
C GLU A 131 -18.09 4.21 -6.11
N GLY A 132 -18.56 2.99 -5.82
CA GLY A 132 -19.96 2.75 -5.41
C GLY A 132 -20.34 3.41 -4.08
N ASN A 133 -19.45 3.43 -3.08
CA ASN A 133 -19.70 4.13 -1.82
C ASN A 133 -19.72 5.65 -1.97
N SER A 134 -18.96 6.20 -2.94
CA SER A 134 -18.93 7.63 -3.21
C SER A 134 -20.25 8.12 -3.80
N GLU A 135 -20.83 7.36 -4.75
CA GLU A 135 -22.14 7.67 -5.34
C GLU A 135 -23.29 7.51 -4.34
N THR A 136 -23.22 6.50 -3.47
CA THR A 136 -24.29 6.21 -2.50
C THR A 136 -24.36 7.26 -1.41
N THR A 137 -23.21 7.79 -0.97
CA THR A 137 -23.13 8.88 0.02
C THR A 137 -23.68 10.19 -0.55
N LEU A 138 -23.30 10.55 -1.78
CA LEU A 138 -23.80 11.75 -2.47
C LEU A 138 -25.32 11.72 -2.75
N ARG A 139 -25.90 10.53 -2.93
CA ARG A 139 -27.35 10.37 -3.11
C ARG A 139 -28.13 10.54 -1.82
N LYS A 140 -27.51 10.25 -0.66
CA LYS A 140 -28.16 10.35 0.66
C LYS A 140 -28.21 11.79 1.17
N GLU A 141 -27.29 12.65 0.76
CA GLU A 141 -27.27 14.08 1.12
C GLU A 141 -28.14 14.97 0.23
N ARG A 142 -28.70 14.43 -0.87
CA ARG A 142 -29.66 15.16 -1.75
C ARG A 142 -31.14 14.89 -1.42
N LYS A 143 -31.44 14.20 -0.33
CA LYS A 143 -32.79 13.96 0.17
C LYS A 143 -32.96 14.58 1.54
#